data_AF-A0AAV9J489-F1
#
_entry.id   AF-A0AAV9J489-F1
#
_cell.length_a   1.000
_cell.length_b   1.000
_cell.length_c   1.000
_cell.angle_alpha   90.00
_cell.angle_beta   90.00
_cell.angle_gamma   90.00
#
_symmetry.space_group_name_H-M   'P 1'
#
loop_
_entity.id
_entity.type
_entity.pdbx_description
1 polymer ?
#
loop_
_entity_poly.entity_id
_entity_poly.type
_entity_poly.pdbx_seq_one_letter_code
_entity_poly.pdbx_strand_id
1 'polypeptide(L)'
;MDFELTAKLLAVPVAFVTAGYFACASQNSLPLLYEQPPSVSTPIFAGVFYRGAAFVIPTTLVSSAAYAYLACTTPVQRTVYGAAAAALLFNMPLTRIVMIPGINRLIEIGNLSSVEQEKAGQSGEVLKLLEAWNAQNAIRAVLAFAGGVAGLIAVMA
;
A
#
# COMPACT_ATOMS: atom_id res chain seq x y z
N MET A 1 -14.34 -28.50 -8.21
CA MET A 1 -13.98 -27.08 -8.41
C MET A 1 -12.46 -27.03 -8.52
N ASP A 2 -11.93 -26.40 -9.57
CA ASP A 2 -10.48 -26.30 -9.77
C ASP A 2 -9.92 -25.19 -8.86
N PHE A 3 -9.41 -25.59 -7.70
CA PHE A 3 -8.85 -24.69 -6.70
C PHE A 3 -7.56 -24.01 -7.18
N GLU A 4 -6.79 -24.65 -8.08
CA GLU A 4 -5.57 -24.08 -8.63
C GLU A 4 -5.90 -22.95 -9.60
N LEU A 5 -6.84 -23.18 -10.52
CA LEU A 5 -7.33 -22.13 -11.42
C LEU A 5 -7.94 -20.97 -10.63
N THR A 6 -8.74 -21.26 -9.61
CA THR A 6 -9.34 -20.24 -8.74
C THR A 6 -8.26 -19.39 -8.06
N ALA A 7 -7.21 -20.03 -7.53
CA ALA A 7 -6.11 -19.33 -6.90
C ALA A 7 -5.33 -18.45 -7.89
N LYS A 8 -5.10 -18.90 -9.13
CA LYS A 8 -4.46 -18.09 -10.18
C LYS A 8 -5.30 -16.85 -10.54
N LEU A 9 -6.62 -17.03 -10.67
CA LEU A 9 -7.57 -15.95 -10.98
C LEU A 9 -7.75 -14.94 -9.84
N LEU A 10 -7.44 -15.33 -8.61
CA LEU A 10 -7.44 -14.40 -7.46
C LEU A 10 -6.07 -13.75 -7.27
N ALA A 11 -4.99 -14.53 -7.21
CA ALA A 11 -3.68 -14.06 -6.79
C ALA A 11 -3.15 -12.94 -7.71
N VAL A 12 -3.12 -13.18 -9.02
CA VAL A 12 -2.50 -12.29 -10.00
C VAL A 12 -3.29 -10.99 -10.18
N PRO A 13 -4.61 -11.02 -10.47
CA PRO A 13 -5.36 -9.78 -10.68
C PRO A 13 -5.45 -8.93 -9.41
N VAL A 14 -5.66 -9.55 -8.24
CA VAL A 14 -5.77 -8.82 -6.97
C VAL A 14 -4.44 -8.15 -6.60
N ALA A 15 -3.29 -8.76 -6.93
CA ALA A 15 -1.98 -8.12 -6.77
C ALA A 15 -1.86 -6.85 -7.62
N PHE A 16 -2.23 -6.90 -8.90
CA PHE A 16 -2.21 -5.73 -9.78
C PHE A 16 -3.21 -4.65 -9.37
N VAL A 17 -4.42 -5.03 -8.95
CA VAL A 17 -5.40 -4.07 -8.41
C VAL A 17 -4.85 -3.38 -7.16
N THR A 18 -4.21 -4.13 -6.26
CA THR A 18 -3.58 -3.57 -5.06
C THR A 18 -2.44 -2.62 -5.42
N ALA A 19 -1.61 -2.97 -6.41
CA ALA A 19 -0.55 -2.11 -6.92
C ALA A 19 -1.08 -0.79 -7.51
N GLY A 20 -2.11 -0.88 -8.35
CA GLY A 20 -2.78 0.28 -8.93
C GLY A 20 -3.40 1.18 -7.88
N TYR A 21 -4.01 0.59 -6.84
CA TYR A 21 -4.58 1.35 -5.73
C TYR A 21 -3.52 2.20 -5.01
N PHE A 22 -2.35 1.62 -4.72
CA PHE A 22 -1.23 2.37 -4.17
C PHE A 22 -0.75 3.47 -5.11
N ALA A 23 -0.53 3.15 -6.39
CA ALA A 23 -0.03 4.12 -7.37
C ALA A 23 -0.98 5.32 -7.55
N CYS A 24 -2.29 5.07 -7.63
CA CYS A 24 -3.30 6.12 -7.78
C CYS A 24 -3.31 7.11 -6.61
N ALA A 25 -3.17 6.64 -5.36
CA ALA A 25 -3.09 7.53 -4.21
C ALA A 25 -1.84 8.44 -4.29
N SER A 26 -0.70 7.88 -4.69
CA SER A 26 0.56 8.61 -4.85
C SER A 26 0.55 9.61 -6.00
N GLN A 27 -0.03 9.26 -7.14
CA GLN A 27 -0.04 10.10 -8.33
C GLN A 27 -1.16 11.17 -8.29
N ASN A 28 -2.38 10.77 -7.92
CA ASN A 28 -3.58 11.58 -8.18
C ASN A 28 -4.13 12.27 -6.93
N SER A 29 -3.83 11.78 -5.73
CA SER A 29 -4.43 12.29 -4.50
C SER A 29 -3.47 13.15 -3.67
N LEU A 30 -2.27 12.65 -3.40
CA LEU A 30 -1.33 13.33 -2.50
C LEU A 30 -0.77 14.66 -3.00
N PRO A 31 -0.38 14.81 -4.28
CA PRO A 31 0.19 16.09 -4.71
C PRO A 31 -0.77 17.26 -4.53
N LEU A 32 -2.07 17.00 -4.58
CA LEU A 32 -3.11 18.00 -4.35
C LEU A 32 -3.16 18.49 -2.89
N LEU A 33 -2.56 17.76 -1.95
CA LEU A 33 -2.53 18.11 -0.52
C LEU A 33 -1.33 18.97 -0.14
N TYR A 34 -0.30 19.06 -0.98
CA TYR A 34 0.97 19.72 -0.64
C TYR A 34 0.83 21.23 -0.43
N GLU A 35 -0.02 21.87 -1.23
CA GLU A 35 -0.27 23.32 -1.16
C GLU A 35 -1.43 23.68 -0.24
N GLN A 36 -2.07 22.68 0.39
CA GLN A 36 -3.21 22.90 1.26
C GLN A 36 -2.77 23.21 2.70
N PRO A 37 -3.48 24.09 3.41
CA PRO A 37 -3.19 24.35 4.80
C PRO A 37 -3.32 23.05 5.64
N PRO A 38 -2.55 22.89 6.74
CA PRO A 38 -2.58 21.69 7.58
C PRO A 38 -3.98 21.30 8.08
N SER A 39 -4.85 22.28 8.31
CA SER A 39 -6.24 22.09 8.71
C SER A 39 -7.10 21.39 7.66
N VAL A 40 -6.66 21.38 6.40
CA VAL A 40 -7.33 20.72 5.27
C VAL A 40 -6.59 19.47 4.85
N SER A 41 -5.26 19.53 4.74
CA SER A 41 -4.46 18.42 4.23
C SER A 41 -4.44 17.22 5.18
N THR A 42 -4.30 17.45 6.50
CA THR A 42 -4.15 16.35 7.46
C THR A 42 -5.44 15.54 7.70
N PRO A 43 -6.66 16.12 7.74
CA PRO A 43 -7.89 15.33 7.82
C PRO A 43 -8.18 14.56 6.53
N ILE A 44 -7.93 15.15 5.36
CA ILE A 44 -8.08 14.45 4.07
C ILE A 44 -7.11 13.26 4.01
N PHE A 45 -5.85 13.47 4.39
CA PHE A 45 -4.86 12.41 4.51
C PHE A 45 -5.34 11.27 5.42
N ALA A 46 -5.84 11.58 6.62
CA ALA A 46 -6.35 10.57 7.55
C ALA A 46 -7.50 9.76 6.92
N GLY A 47 -8.44 10.44 6.25
CA GLY A 47 -9.53 9.79 5.52
C GLY A 47 -9.03 8.85 4.42
N VAL A 48 -8.05 9.28 3.61
CA VAL A 48 -7.41 8.45 2.57
C VAL A 48 -6.72 7.24 3.19
N PHE A 49 -5.96 7.43 4.27
CA PHE A 49 -5.24 6.35 4.95
C PHE A 49 -6.18 5.26 5.48
N TYR A 50 -7.21 5.64 6.25
CA TYR A 50 -8.12 4.66 6.84
C TYR A 50 -9.01 3.95 5.81
N ARG A 51 -9.52 4.69 4.80
CA ARG A 51 -10.28 4.08 3.70
C ARG A 51 -9.40 3.17 2.86
N GLY A 52 -8.15 3.57 2.61
CA GLY A 52 -7.17 2.77 1.91
C GLY A 52 -6.84 1.48 2.66
N ALA A 53 -6.64 1.54 3.98
CA ALA A 53 -6.38 0.37 4.81
C ALA A 53 -7.53 -0.66 4.74
N ALA A 54 -8.78 -0.20 4.73
CA ALA A 54 -9.96 -1.07 4.62
C ALA A 54 -10.02 -1.84 3.28
N PHE A 55 -9.39 -1.32 2.22
CA PHE A 55 -9.29 -2.01 0.93
C PHE A 55 -8.03 -2.87 0.83
N VAL A 56 -6.87 -2.28 1.12
CA VAL A 56 -5.55 -2.86 0.89
C VAL A 56 -5.27 -4.07 1.79
N ILE A 57 -5.71 -4.04 3.06
CA ILE A 57 -5.43 -5.15 3.99
C ILE A 57 -6.13 -6.44 3.50
N PRO A 58 -7.45 -6.46 3.22
CA PRO A 58 -8.10 -7.64 2.67
C PRO A 58 -7.50 -8.12 1.34
N THR A 59 -7.25 -7.22 0.39
CA THR A 59 -6.73 -7.63 -0.93
C THR A 59 -5.33 -8.21 -0.85
N THR A 60 -4.47 -7.62 0.00
CA THR A 60 -3.13 -8.14 0.27
C THR A 60 -3.20 -9.54 0.85
N LEU A 61 -4.06 -9.77 1.86
CA LEU A 61 -4.21 -11.09 2.49
C LEU A 61 -4.76 -12.14 1.51
N VAL A 62 -5.80 -11.81 0.74
CA VAL A 62 -6.40 -12.72 -0.25
C VAL A 62 -5.38 -13.12 -1.31
N SER A 63 -4.70 -12.16 -1.93
CA SER A 63 -3.72 -12.45 -2.98
C SER A 63 -2.52 -13.23 -2.42
N SER A 64 -2.01 -12.84 -1.24
CA SER A 64 -0.89 -13.54 -0.61
C SER A 64 -1.23 -14.98 -0.21
N ALA A 65 -2.43 -15.21 0.32
CA ALA A 65 -2.89 -16.56 0.67
C ALA A 65 -3.06 -17.43 -0.58
N ALA A 66 -3.59 -16.87 -1.67
CA ALA A 66 -3.70 -17.57 -2.94
C ALA A 66 -2.32 -17.91 -3.54
N TYR A 67 -1.35 -17.00 -3.48
CA TYR A 67 0.03 -17.31 -3.87
C TYR A 67 0.70 -18.35 -2.97
N ALA A 68 0.49 -18.29 -1.66
CA ALA A 68 1.01 -19.30 -0.74
C ALA A 68 0.43 -20.68 -1.04
N TYR A 69 -0.87 -20.76 -1.36
CA TYR A 69 -1.51 -22.00 -1.81
C TYR A 69 -0.83 -22.54 -3.08
N LEU A 70 -0.67 -21.70 -4.12
CA LEU A 70 -0.01 -22.08 -5.37
C LEU A 70 1.44 -22.53 -5.15
N ALA A 71 2.17 -21.90 -4.22
CA ALA A 71 3.53 -22.32 -3.88
C ALA A 71 3.58 -23.74 -3.26
N CYS A 72 2.54 -24.09 -2.49
CA CYS A 72 2.42 -25.42 -1.88
C CYS A 72 1.98 -26.49 -2.89
N THR A 73 1.06 -26.16 -3.80
CA THR A 73 0.45 -27.13 -4.74
C THR A 73 1.17 -27.26 -6.07
N THR A 74 2.01 -26.29 -6.44
CA THR A 74 2.71 -26.28 -7.73
C THR A 74 4.23 -26.25 -7.51
N PRO A 75 4.88 -27.41 -7.26
CA PRO A 75 6.28 -27.47 -6.84
C PRO A 75 7.26 -26.84 -7.82
N VAL A 76 6.97 -26.88 -9.13
CA VAL A 76 7.83 -26.35 -10.19
C VAL A 76 7.97 -24.83 -10.08
N GLN A 77 6.87 -24.09 -9.88
CA GLN A 77 6.90 -22.63 -9.70
C GLN A 77 6.88 -22.20 -8.21
N ARG A 78 7.11 -23.11 -7.26
CA ARG A 78 7.01 -22.85 -5.81
C ARG A 78 7.75 -21.58 -5.38
N THR A 79 8.99 -21.44 -5.81
CA THR A 79 9.83 -20.29 -5.42
C THR A 79 9.26 -18.98 -5.95
N VAL A 80 8.71 -18.97 -7.16
CA VAL A 80 8.16 -17.77 -7.80
C VAL A 80 6.87 -17.35 -7.10
N TYR A 81 5.95 -18.30 -6.84
CA TYR A 81 4.73 -18.01 -6.09
C TYR A 81 5.02 -17.63 -4.63
N GLY A 82 6.00 -18.28 -3.98
CA GLY A 82 6.44 -17.92 -2.65
C GLY A 82 7.02 -16.50 -2.58
N ALA A 83 7.84 -16.11 -3.56
CA ALA A 83 8.37 -14.76 -3.68
C ALA A 83 7.25 -13.72 -3.93
N ALA A 84 6.26 -14.06 -4.77
CA ALA A 84 5.10 -13.20 -5.01
C ALA A 84 4.28 -12.97 -3.73
N ALA A 85 4.00 -14.04 -2.96
CA ALA A 85 3.34 -13.93 -1.66
C ALA A 85 4.13 -13.05 -0.69
N ALA A 86 5.44 -13.27 -0.60
CA ALA A 86 6.32 -12.50 0.28
C ALA A 86 6.36 -11.01 -0.11
N ALA A 87 6.44 -10.69 -1.40
CA ALA A 87 6.44 -9.31 -1.90
C ALA A 87 5.16 -8.55 -1.49
N LEU A 88 3.99 -9.19 -1.58
CA LEU A 88 2.74 -8.59 -1.12
C LEU A 88 2.69 -8.45 0.39
N LEU A 89 2.99 -9.52 1.14
CA LEU A 89 2.94 -9.51 2.61
C LEU A 89 3.92 -8.51 3.22
N PHE A 90 5.05 -8.25 2.57
CA PHE A 90 6.05 -7.28 3.04
C PHE A 90 5.52 -5.84 3.12
N ASN A 91 4.40 -5.52 2.45
CA ASN A 91 3.72 -4.23 2.64
C ASN A 91 3.27 -3.99 4.09
N MET A 92 2.95 -5.06 4.83
CA MET A 92 2.50 -4.97 6.22
C MET A 92 3.62 -4.54 7.19
N PRO A 93 4.79 -5.20 7.26
CA PRO A 93 5.90 -4.73 8.07
C PRO A 93 6.45 -3.38 7.57
N LEU A 94 6.48 -3.13 6.26
CA LEU A 94 6.86 -1.82 5.72
C LEU A 94 5.95 -0.71 6.29
N THR A 95 4.64 -0.91 6.25
CA THR A 95 3.68 0.05 6.83
C THR A 95 3.92 0.21 8.34
N ARG A 96 4.00 -0.90 9.07
CA ARG A 96 4.07 -0.89 10.54
C ARG A 96 5.37 -0.28 11.08
N ILE A 97 6.50 -0.56 10.44
CA ILE A 97 7.83 -0.19 10.96
C ILE A 97 8.25 1.18 10.40
N VAL A 98 8.03 1.42 9.10
CA VAL A 98 8.57 2.60 8.42
C VAL A 98 7.55 3.74 8.31
N MET A 99 6.28 3.41 8.02
CA MET A 99 5.29 4.43 7.67
C MET A 99 4.51 4.96 8.88
N ILE A 100 4.14 4.08 9.83
CA ILE A 100 3.28 4.44 10.97
C ILE A 100 3.76 5.66 11.77
N PRO A 101 5.07 5.86 12.07
CA PRO A 101 5.51 7.04 12.81
C PRO A 101 5.11 8.36 12.12
N GLY A 102 5.34 8.47 10.80
CA GLY A 102 4.97 9.66 10.04
C GLY A 102 3.45 9.81 9.85
N ILE A 103 2.75 8.69 9.64
CA ILE A 103 1.28 8.66 9.56
C ILE A 103 0.66 9.16 10.87
N ASN A 104 1.12 8.64 12.01
CA ASN A 104 0.63 9.05 13.32
C ASN A 104 0.90 10.53 13.57
N ARG A 105 2.06 11.04 13.16
CA ARG A 105 2.37 12.47 13.30
C ARG A 105 1.45 13.35 12.46
N LEU A 106 1.14 12.96 11.21
CA LEU A 106 0.16 13.68 10.39
C LEU A 106 -1.24 13.68 11.02
N ILE A 107 -1.68 12.54 11.57
CA ILE A 107 -2.98 12.43 12.25
C ILE A 107 -2.99 13.28 13.53
N GLU A 108 -1.91 13.26 14.30
CA GLU A 108 -1.76 14.07 15.51
C GLU A 108 -1.90 15.56 15.19
N ILE A 109 -1.16 16.07 14.17
CA ILE A 109 -1.24 17.46 13.74
C ILE A 109 -2.69 17.86 13.42
N GLY A 110 -3.45 17.02 12.73
CA GLY A 110 -4.86 17.28 12.42
C GLY A 110 -5.78 17.40 13.64
N ASN A 111 -5.35 16.94 14.81
CA ASN A 111 -6.09 17.03 16.08
C ASN A 111 -5.56 18.13 17.02
N LEU A 112 -4.48 18.84 16.66
CA LEU A 112 -3.95 19.96 17.44
C LEU A 112 -4.82 21.22 17.30
N SER A 113 -4.55 22.23 18.14
CA SER A 113 -5.19 23.54 18.01
C SER A 113 -4.80 24.23 16.69
N SER A 114 -5.63 25.16 16.19
CA SER A 114 -5.35 25.89 14.94
C SER A 114 -3.98 26.59 14.93
N VAL A 115 -3.54 27.11 16.08
CA VAL A 115 -2.24 27.77 16.24
C VAL A 115 -1.09 26.77 16.08
N GLU A 116 -1.23 25.58 16.64
CA GLU A 116 -0.21 24.52 16.54
C GLU A 116 -0.17 23.90 15.14
N GLN A 117 -1.34 23.75 14.50
CA GLN A 117 -1.44 23.34 13.10
C GLN A 117 -0.72 24.32 12.18
N GLU A 118 -0.95 25.62 12.37
CA GLU A 118 -0.30 26.66 11.57
C GLU A 118 1.23 26.64 11.76
N LYS A 119 1.72 26.47 12.99
CA LYS A 119 3.16 26.30 13.27
C LYS A 119 3.76 25.09 12.55
N ALA A 120 3.06 23.95 12.53
CA ALA A 120 3.50 22.75 11.82
C ALA A 120 3.47 22.93 10.28
N GLY A 121 2.55 23.74 9.77
CA GLY A 121 2.53 24.14 8.36
C GLY A 121 3.70 25.04 7.99
N GLN A 122 3.91 26.10 8.77
CA GLN A 122 4.98 27.08 8.55
C GLN A 122 6.39 26.47 8.68
N SER A 123 6.56 25.44 9.52
CA SER A 123 7.83 24.70 9.64
C SER A 123 8.13 23.79 8.44
N GLY A 124 7.17 23.58 7.54
CA GLY A 124 7.27 22.62 6.44
C GLY A 124 7.17 21.15 6.87
N GLU A 125 6.87 20.88 8.15
CA GLU A 125 6.77 19.53 8.71
C GLU A 125 5.69 18.71 7.97
N VAL A 126 4.51 19.30 7.76
CA VAL A 126 3.38 18.63 7.10
C VAL A 126 3.72 18.22 5.67
N LEU A 127 4.34 19.13 4.90
CA LEU A 127 4.76 18.84 3.53
C LEU A 127 5.74 17.66 3.49
N LYS A 128 6.79 17.72 4.33
CA LYS A 128 7.80 16.66 4.40
C LYS A 128 7.19 15.30 4.76
N LEU A 129 6.23 15.27 5.68
CA LEU A 129 5.55 14.03 6.07
C LEU A 129 4.67 13.48 4.94
N LEU A 130 3.95 14.35 4.22
CA LEU A 130 3.13 13.96 3.07
C LEU A 130 3.99 13.42 1.91
N GLU A 131 5.11 14.08 1.59
CA GLU A 131 6.07 13.62 0.59
C GLU A 131 6.71 12.28 0.97
N ALA A 132 7.08 12.12 2.25
CA ALA A 132 7.60 10.86 2.75
C ALA A 132 6.57 9.73 2.60
N TRP A 133 5.31 9.97 2.98
CA TRP A 133 4.26 8.99 2.79
C TRP A 133 4.01 8.69 1.31
N ASN A 134 4.09 9.70 0.42
CA ASN A 134 3.98 9.51 -1.02
C ASN A 134 5.04 8.55 -1.56
N ALA A 135 6.31 8.79 -1.22
CA ALA A 135 7.42 7.95 -1.65
C ALA A 135 7.30 6.52 -1.09
N GLN A 136 6.96 6.38 0.19
CA GLN A 136 6.75 5.08 0.82
C GLN A 136 5.57 4.31 0.19
N ASN A 137 4.50 5.01 -0.15
CA ASN A 137 3.34 4.41 -0.81
C ASN A 137 3.65 3.98 -2.25
N ALA A 138 4.50 4.72 -2.98
CA ALA A 138 5.00 4.29 -4.28
C ALA A 138 5.83 3.00 -4.18
N ILE A 139 6.64 2.83 -3.13
CA ILE A 139 7.35 1.57 -2.87
C ILE A 139 6.36 0.41 -2.68
N ARG A 140 5.25 0.64 -1.96
CA ARG A 140 4.18 -0.38 -1.84
C ARG A 140 3.59 -0.77 -3.18
N ALA A 141 3.35 0.21 -4.06
CA ALA A 141 2.88 -0.03 -5.42
C ALA A 141 3.85 -0.94 -6.20
N VAL A 142 5.15 -0.64 -6.13
CA VAL A 142 6.20 -1.43 -6.80
C VAL A 142 6.25 -2.86 -6.28
N LEU A 143 6.17 -3.07 -4.96
CA LEU A 143 6.17 -4.40 -4.36
C LEU A 143 4.97 -5.25 -4.80
N ALA A 144 3.77 -4.67 -4.76
CA ALA A 144 2.55 -5.36 -5.20
C ALA A 144 2.59 -5.64 -6.71
N PHE A 145 3.10 -4.71 -7.52
CA PHE A 145 3.27 -4.88 -8.95
C PHE A 145 4.27 -6.01 -9.27
N ALA A 146 5.42 -6.02 -8.60
CA ALA A 146 6.42 -7.07 -8.73
C ALA A 146 5.85 -8.45 -8.37
N GLY A 147 5.03 -8.54 -7.31
CA GLY A 147 4.31 -9.76 -6.97
C GLY A 147 3.32 -10.20 -8.06
N GLY A 148 2.58 -9.25 -8.66
CA GLY A 148 1.71 -9.50 -9.80
C GLY A 148 2.46 -10.03 -11.03
N VAL A 149 3.58 -9.40 -11.39
CA VAL A 149 4.42 -9.82 -12.52
C VAL A 149 5.03 -11.21 -12.28
N ALA A 150 5.58 -11.45 -11.09
CA ALA A 150 6.14 -12.76 -10.73
C ALA A 150 5.07 -13.86 -10.82
N GLY A 151 3.88 -13.60 -10.29
CA GLY A 151 2.74 -14.52 -10.40
C GLY A 151 2.31 -14.79 -11.84
N LEU A 152 2.27 -13.74 -12.67
CA LEU A 152 1.93 -13.88 -14.09
C LEU A 152 2.97 -14.72 -14.84
N ILE A 153 4.27 -14.48 -14.61
CA ILE A 153 5.35 -15.27 -15.20
C ILE A 153 5.19 -16.75 -14.80
N ALA A 154 4.91 -17.04 -13.54
CA ALA A 154 4.70 -18.41 -13.07
C ALA A 154 3.47 -19.09 -13.69
N VAL A 155 2.40 -18.34 -13.98
CA VAL A 155 1.21 -18.89 -14.66
C VAL A 155 1.49 -19.22 -16.14
N MET A 156 2.40 -18.47 -16.78
CA MET A 156 2.71 -18.61 -18.20
C MET A 156 3.85 -19.60 -18.51
N ALA A 157 4.59 -20.05 -17.50
CA ALA A 157 5.70 -20.99 -17.60
C ALA A 157 5.24 -22.42 -17.36
#